data_AF-A0A2P2KK30-F1
#
_entry.id   AF-A0A2P2KK30-F1
#
_cell.length_a   1.000
_cell.length_b   1.000
_cell.length_c   1.000
_cell.angle_alpha   90.00
_cell.angle_beta   90.00
_cell.angle_gamma   90.00
#
_symmetry.space_group_name_H-M   'P 1'
#
loop_
_entity.id
_entity.type
_entity.pdbx_description
1 polymer ?
#
loop_
_entity_poly.entity_id
_entity_poly.type
_entity_poly.pdbx_seq_one_letter_code
_entity_poly.pdbx_strand_id
1 'polypeptide(L)'
;MNCETKEHKLIRQSKFQNSYKILLAFSGLRKALTNSPGYNLRVAECQEAARVLLKASGNDKVEPLLCNVKLEAYETYKGKLEPNLAKRAEHYFSENMRVLKGHEAWASGNLKEFGKLISASGLSSIENYECGCEPLIQLYNILLRAPGVYGARFSGAGFRGCCLAFVDADLAAEAVSFVSEEYQMAQPKLTSQVNPDSFVLICEAGDGARVI
;
A
#
# COMPACT_ATOMS: atom_id res chain seq x y z
N MET A 1 -6.33 -3.84 12.72
CA MET A 1 -7.78 -3.66 12.96
C MET A 1 -8.50 -4.67 12.11
N ASN A 2 -9.42 -5.44 12.67
CA ASN A 2 -10.36 -6.23 11.91
C ASN A 2 -11.55 -5.32 11.60
N CYS A 3 -11.85 -5.10 10.32
CA CYS A 3 -12.90 -4.18 9.90
C CYS A 3 -14.32 -4.73 10.14
N GLU A 4 -14.47 -6.06 10.21
CA GLU A 4 -15.75 -6.72 10.48
C GLU A 4 -16.10 -6.63 11.97
N THR A 5 -15.17 -7.04 12.84
CA THR A 5 -15.41 -7.05 14.29
C THR A 5 -15.13 -5.70 14.95
N LYS A 6 -14.46 -4.78 14.24
CA LYS A 6 -13.92 -3.49 14.74
C LYS A 6 -12.87 -3.65 15.84
N GLU A 7 -12.45 -4.86 16.13
CA GLU A 7 -11.40 -5.13 17.11
C GLU A 7 -10.04 -4.70 16.55
N HIS A 8 -9.17 -4.26 17.44
CA HIS A 8 -7.79 -3.94 17.11
C HIS A 8 -6.87 -4.39 18.23
N LYS A 9 -5.67 -4.79 17.84
CA LYS A 9 -4.61 -5.18 18.75
C LYS A 9 -3.42 -4.26 18.49
N LEU A 10 -2.91 -3.62 19.54
CA LEU A 10 -1.66 -2.91 19.45
C LEU A 10 -0.53 -3.94 19.36
N ILE A 11 0.16 -3.95 18.22
CA ILE A 11 1.34 -4.78 18.03
C ILE A 11 2.53 -3.96 18.50
N ARG A 12 2.95 -4.22 19.74
CA ARG A 12 4.15 -3.58 20.28
C ARG A 12 5.35 -4.05 19.47
N GLN A 13 6.27 -3.13 19.22
CA GLN A 13 7.54 -3.43 18.58
C GLN A 13 8.23 -4.58 19.32
N SER A 14 8.57 -5.64 18.60
CA SER A 14 9.50 -6.65 19.09
C SER A 14 10.87 -5.99 19.27
N LYS A 15 11.79 -6.62 20.02
CA LYS A 15 13.20 -6.20 20.00
C LYS A 15 13.74 -6.52 18.62
N PHE A 16 13.63 -5.58 17.68
CA PHE A 16 14.29 -5.67 16.39
C PHE A 16 15.80 -5.77 16.60
N GLN A 17 16.48 -6.56 15.77
CA GLN A 17 17.95 -6.59 15.78
C GLN A 17 18.53 -5.23 15.34
N ASN A 18 17.85 -4.54 14.42
CA ASN A 18 18.21 -3.22 13.91
C ASN A 18 17.08 -2.22 14.17
N SER A 19 17.43 -0.95 14.42
CA SER A 19 16.46 0.13 14.49
C SER A 19 15.96 0.49 13.08
N TYR A 20 14.73 0.98 12.98
CA TYR A 20 14.15 1.42 11.70
C TYR A 20 13.52 2.80 11.84
N LYS A 21 13.38 3.49 10.71
CA LYS A 21 12.55 4.68 10.56
C LYS A 21 11.53 4.48 9.45
N ILE A 22 10.52 5.34 9.42
CA ILE A 22 9.55 5.40 8.31
C ILE A 22 9.86 6.66 7.52
N LEU A 23 10.13 6.55 6.23
CA LEU A 23 10.10 7.71 5.33
C LEU A 23 8.69 7.87 4.81
N LEU A 24 8.19 9.11 4.83
CA LEU A 24 7.00 9.51 4.12
C LEU A 24 7.42 10.48 3.01
N ALA A 25 7.26 10.07 1.76
CA ALA A 25 7.60 10.89 0.60
C ALA A 25 6.32 11.32 -0.12
N PHE A 26 6.11 12.62 -0.26
CA PHE A 26 4.91 13.19 -0.88
C PHE A 26 5.13 13.45 -2.37
N SER A 27 4.35 12.85 -3.27
CA SER A 27 4.54 13.02 -4.73
C SER A 27 4.39 14.45 -5.28
N GLY A 28 3.93 15.41 -4.47
CA GLY A 28 3.56 16.75 -4.93
C GLY A 28 2.15 16.84 -5.51
N LEU A 29 1.53 15.70 -5.85
CA LEU A 29 0.19 15.66 -6.41
C LEU A 29 -0.87 15.68 -5.30
N ARG A 30 -1.58 16.80 -5.14
CA ARG A 30 -2.62 16.99 -4.11
C ARG A 30 -4.03 16.63 -4.57
N LYS A 31 -4.34 16.81 -5.85
CA LYS A 31 -5.65 16.51 -6.44
C LYS A 31 -5.54 15.26 -7.28
N ALA A 32 -6.55 14.39 -7.23
CA ALA A 32 -6.60 13.25 -8.13
C ALA A 32 -6.76 13.77 -9.56
N LEU A 33 -6.19 13.05 -10.53
CA LEU A 33 -6.39 13.36 -11.93
C LEU A 33 -7.88 13.15 -12.25
N THR A 34 -8.56 14.23 -12.67
CA THR A 34 -10.00 14.29 -12.95
C THR A 34 -10.47 13.33 -14.04
N ASN A 35 -9.53 12.78 -14.82
CA ASN A 35 -9.79 11.97 -16.01
C ASN A 35 -9.77 10.46 -15.70
N SER A 36 -9.53 10.06 -14.46
CA SER A 36 -9.55 8.65 -14.05
C SER A 36 -10.76 8.39 -13.14
N PRO A 37 -11.55 7.33 -13.40
CA PRO A 37 -12.72 6.98 -12.60
C PRO A 37 -12.40 6.62 -11.12
N GLY A 38 -11.10 6.57 -10.79
CA GLY A 38 -10.60 6.79 -9.43
C GLY A 38 -11.01 5.72 -8.43
N TYR A 39 -11.18 6.14 -7.17
CA TYR A 39 -11.46 5.24 -6.04
C TYR A 39 -12.79 4.50 -6.16
N ASN A 40 -13.87 5.19 -6.53
CA ASN A 40 -15.21 4.60 -6.56
C ASN A 40 -15.36 3.51 -7.62
N LEU A 41 -14.64 3.62 -8.74
CA LEU A 41 -14.61 2.53 -9.71
C LEU A 41 -13.96 1.28 -9.12
N ARG A 42 -12.86 1.41 -8.39
CA ARG A 42 -12.22 0.24 -7.75
C ARG A 42 -13.14 -0.45 -6.78
N VAL A 43 -13.93 0.31 -6.01
CA VAL A 43 -14.97 -0.23 -5.14
C VAL A 43 -16.01 -1.02 -5.95
N ALA A 44 -16.54 -0.43 -7.01
CA ALA A 44 -17.52 -1.08 -7.88
C ALA A 44 -16.97 -2.36 -8.55
N GLU A 45 -15.73 -2.33 -9.04
CA GLU A 45 -15.06 -3.49 -9.62
C GLU A 45 -14.85 -4.62 -8.59
N CYS A 46 -14.50 -4.29 -7.34
CA CYS A 46 -14.39 -5.29 -6.28
C CYS A 46 -15.76 -5.92 -5.93
N GLN A 47 -16.81 -5.10 -5.85
CA GLN A 47 -18.17 -5.58 -5.62
C GLN A 47 -18.65 -6.48 -6.76
N GLU A 48 -18.35 -6.09 -8.00
CA GLU A 48 -18.65 -6.88 -9.18
C GLU A 48 -17.95 -8.25 -9.15
N ALA A 49 -16.65 -8.27 -8.86
CA ALA A 49 -15.89 -9.49 -8.73
C ALA A 49 -16.48 -10.40 -7.64
N ALA A 50 -16.81 -9.84 -6.47
CA ALA A 50 -17.45 -10.58 -5.39
C ALA A 50 -18.79 -11.18 -5.83
N ARG A 51 -19.63 -10.41 -6.52
CA ARG A 51 -20.93 -10.89 -7.02
C ARG A 51 -20.78 -12.09 -7.97
N VAL A 52 -19.82 -12.03 -8.90
CA VAL A 52 -19.54 -13.13 -9.84
C VAL A 52 -19.10 -14.39 -9.08
N LEU A 53 -18.18 -14.26 -8.12
CA LEU A 53 -17.67 -15.38 -7.33
C LEU A 53 -18.74 -15.99 -6.41
N LEU A 54 -19.52 -15.16 -5.72
CA LEU A 54 -20.60 -15.61 -4.85
C LEU A 54 -21.67 -16.36 -5.64
N LYS A 55 -22.11 -15.81 -6.77
CA LYS A 55 -23.05 -16.49 -7.67
C LYS A 55 -22.49 -17.83 -8.17
N ALA A 56 -21.22 -17.87 -8.57
CA ALA A 56 -20.57 -19.10 -9.02
C ALA A 56 -20.47 -20.19 -7.94
N SER A 57 -20.42 -19.79 -6.66
CA SER A 57 -20.36 -20.66 -5.49
C SER A 57 -21.73 -21.01 -4.88
N GLY A 58 -22.84 -20.54 -5.47
CA GLY A 58 -24.20 -20.76 -4.96
C GLY A 58 -24.58 -19.88 -3.76
N ASN A 59 -23.85 -18.80 -3.50
CA ASN A 59 -24.06 -17.86 -2.39
C ASN A 59 -24.55 -16.48 -2.88
N ASP A 60 -25.38 -16.45 -3.92
CA ASP A 60 -25.84 -15.23 -4.62
C ASP A 60 -26.64 -14.24 -3.75
N LYS A 61 -27.17 -14.70 -2.61
CA LYS A 61 -27.89 -13.86 -1.63
C LYS A 61 -26.98 -13.13 -0.64
N VAL A 62 -25.70 -13.49 -0.58
CA VAL A 62 -24.73 -12.84 0.32
C VAL A 62 -24.35 -11.49 -0.25
N GLU A 63 -24.14 -10.49 0.61
CA GLU A 63 -23.72 -9.16 0.19
C GLU A 63 -22.42 -9.23 -0.62
N PRO A 64 -22.34 -8.59 -1.82
CA PRO A 64 -21.23 -8.75 -2.76
C PRO A 64 -19.99 -7.96 -2.33
N LEU A 65 -19.36 -8.42 -1.26
CA LEU A 65 -18.08 -7.95 -0.76
C LEU A 65 -17.05 -9.07 -0.87
N LEU A 66 -15.82 -8.75 -1.26
CA LEU A 66 -14.77 -9.77 -1.41
C LEU A 66 -14.43 -10.46 -0.07
N CYS A 67 -14.64 -9.81 1.07
CA CYS A 67 -14.50 -10.43 2.40
C CYS A 67 -15.51 -11.54 2.67
N ASN A 68 -16.67 -11.51 2.00
CA ASN A 68 -17.69 -12.54 2.13
C ASN A 68 -17.42 -13.73 1.20
N VAL A 69 -16.41 -13.65 0.32
CA VAL A 69 -16.00 -14.74 -0.56
C VAL A 69 -14.92 -15.55 0.14
N LYS A 70 -15.18 -16.84 0.37
CA LYS A 70 -14.18 -17.77 0.91
C LYS A 70 -13.02 -17.95 -0.06
N LEU A 71 -11.81 -18.15 0.47
CA LEU A 71 -10.61 -18.33 -0.35
C LEU A 71 -10.74 -19.53 -1.30
N GLU A 72 -11.36 -20.63 -0.85
CA GLU A 72 -11.59 -21.82 -1.67
C GLU A 72 -12.52 -21.52 -2.85
N ALA A 73 -13.53 -20.69 -2.63
CA ALA A 73 -14.44 -20.25 -3.69
C ALA A 73 -13.72 -19.32 -4.69
N TYR A 74 -12.86 -18.42 -4.20
CA TYR A 74 -12.01 -17.61 -5.08
C TYR A 74 -11.11 -18.49 -5.95
N GLU A 75 -10.34 -19.40 -5.37
CA GLU A 75 -9.42 -20.27 -6.11
C GLU A 75 -10.15 -21.14 -7.14
N THR A 76 -11.33 -21.65 -6.79
CA THR A 76 -12.15 -22.48 -7.70
C THR A 76 -12.75 -21.67 -8.86
N TYR A 77 -13.18 -20.44 -8.61
CA TYR A 77 -14.00 -19.68 -9.56
C TYR A 77 -13.34 -18.42 -10.13
N LYS A 78 -12.10 -18.09 -9.77
CA LYS A 78 -11.38 -16.89 -10.27
C LYS A 78 -11.27 -16.86 -11.80
N GLY A 79 -11.22 -18.02 -12.46
CA GLY A 79 -11.24 -18.11 -13.92
C GLY A 79 -12.54 -17.64 -14.60
N LYS A 80 -13.59 -17.37 -13.82
CA LYS A 80 -14.86 -16.78 -14.31
C LYS A 80 -14.86 -15.24 -14.30
N LEU A 81 -13.83 -14.63 -13.74
CA LEU A 81 -13.72 -13.17 -13.66
C LEU A 81 -13.18 -12.62 -14.98
N GLU A 82 -13.82 -11.56 -15.47
CA GLU A 82 -13.25 -10.75 -16.55
C GLU A 82 -11.88 -10.17 -16.14
N PRO A 83 -10.97 -9.91 -17.09
CA PRO A 83 -9.57 -9.59 -16.78
C PRO A 83 -9.36 -8.49 -15.73
N ASN A 84 -10.12 -7.39 -15.80
CA ASN A 84 -10.01 -6.30 -14.83
C ASN A 84 -10.51 -6.71 -13.44
N LEU A 85 -11.59 -7.48 -13.37
CA LEU A 85 -12.14 -7.99 -12.10
C LEU A 85 -11.20 -9.01 -11.47
N ALA A 86 -10.59 -9.86 -12.28
CA ALA A 86 -9.58 -10.82 -11.86
C ALA A 86 -8.41 -10.12 -11.17
N LYS A 87 -7.90 -9.03 -11.77
CA LYS A 87 -6.86 -8.20 -11.16
C LYS A 87 -7.29 -7.62 -9.80
N ARG A 88 -8.52 -7.10 -9.65
CA ARG A 88 -9.00 -6.56 -8.37
C ARG A 88 -9.14 -7.63 -7.28
N ALA A 89 -9.71 -8.78 -7.64
CA ALA A 89 -9.82 -9.91 -6.73
C ALA A 89 -8.43 -10.42 -6.32
N GLU A 90 -7.51 -10.55 -7.27
CA GLU A 90 -6.12 -10.96 -7.00
C GLU A 90 -5.42 -9.98 -6.05
N HIS A 91 -5.59 -8.67 -6.26
CA HIS A 91 -5.07 -7.67 -5.32
C HIS A 91 -5.61 -7.90 -3.91
N TYR A 92 -6.93 -8.05 -3.76
CA TYR A 92 -7.59 -8.23 -2.47
C TYR A 92 -7.10 -9.48 -1.71
N PHE A 93 -7.16 -10.65 -2.36
CA PHE A 93 -6.79 -11.91 -1.71
C PHE A 93 -5.29 -11.96 -1.41
N SER A 94 -4.45 -11.52 -2.34
CA SER A 94 -3.00 -11.48 -2.11
C SER A 94 -2.60 -10.44 -1.06
N GLU A 95 -3.29 -9.30 -0.96
CA GLU A 95 -3.04 -8.29 0.08
C GLU A 95 -3.40 -8.80 1.47
N ASN A 96 -4.53 -9.49 1.63
CA ASN A 96 -4.89 -10.14 2.89
C ASN A 96 -3.81 -11.14 3.33
N MET A 97 -3.29 -11.95 2.40
CA MET A 97 -2.19 -12.87 2.70
C MET A 97 -0.90 -12.13 3.07
N ARG A 98 -0.58 -11.01 2.41
CA ARG A 98 0.57 -10.16 2.78
C ARG A 98 0.43 -9.56 4.16
N VAL A 99 -0.78 -9.16 4.58
CA VAL A 99 -1.04 -8.65 5.93
C VAL A 99 -0.78 -9.71 6.99
N LEU A 100 -1.25 -10.95 6.78
CA LEU A 100 -1.01 -12.06 7.71
C LEU A 100 0.49 -12.37 7.84
N LYS A 101 1.21 -12.51 6.71
CA LYS A 101 2.66 -12.73 6.71
C LYS A 101 3.42 -11.53 7.29
N GLY A 102 2.95 -10.32 7.03
CA GLY A 102 3.55 -9.09 7.54
C GLY A 102 3.46 -9.01 9.06
N HIS A 103 2.35 -9.47 9.64
CA HIS A 103 2.21 -9.59 11.09
C HIS A 103 3.26 -10.54 11.69
N GLU A 104 3.50 -11.70 11.06
CA GLU A 104 4.52 -12.67 11.51
C GLU A 104 5.95 -12.12 11.37
N ALA A 105 6.26 -11.49 10.22
CA ALA A 105 7.55 -10.86 9.98
C ALA A 105 7.84 -9.73 10.97
N TRP A 106 6.83 -8.91 11.27
CA TRP A 106 6.92 -7.86 12.27
C TRP A 106 7.14 -8.42 13.69
N ALA A 107 6.33 -9.41 14.09
CA ALA A 107 6.40 -10.01 15.42
C ALA A 107 7.76 -10.69 15.67
N SER A 108 8.36 -11.30 14.65
CA SER A 108 9.68 -11.93 14.72
C SER A 108 10.86 -10.94 14.58
N GLY A 109 10.58 -9.67 14.28
CA GLY A 109 11.61 -8.64 14.09
C GLY A 109 12.34 -8.73 12.74
N ASN A 110 11.82 -9.48 11.77
CA ASN A 110 12.41 -9.65 10.45
C ASN A 110 12.04 -8.48 9.52
N LEU A 111 12.72 -7.35 9.69
CA LEU A 111 12.49 -6.13 8.91
C LEU A 111 12.73 -6.32 7.40
N LYS A 112 13.65 -7.20 7.00
CA LYS A 112 13.90 -7.49 5.59
C LYS A 112 12.71 -8.16 4.93
N GLU A 113 12.13 -9.18 5.58
CA GLU A 113 10.94 -9.85 5.06
C GLU A 113 9.72 -8.92 5.09
N PHE A 114 9.56 -8.16 6.18
CA PHE A 114 8.50 -7.17 6.27
C PHE A 114 8.59 -6.14 5.12
N GLY A 115 9.79 -5.62 4.84
CA GLY A 115 10.05 -4.73 3.72
C GLY A 115 9.70 -5.33 2.35
N LYS A 116 10.09 -6.59 2.09
CA LYS A 116 9.70 -7.30 0.86
C LYS A 116 8.18 -7.40 0.69
N LEU A 117 7.45 -7.69 1.76
CA LEU A 117 5.99 -7.75 1.75
C LEU A 117 5.36 -6.38 1.49
N ILE A 118 5.93 -5.31 2.06
CA ILE A 118 5.54 -3.93 1.79
C ILE A 118 5.73 -3.59 0.31
N SER A 119 6.89 -3.89 -0.28
CA SER A 119 7.16 -3.67 -1.72
C SER A 119 6.24 -4.50 -2.61
N ALA A 120 6.02 -5.77 -2.30
CA ALA A 120 5.09 -6.61 -3.05
C ALA A 120 3.65 -6.07 -3.02
N SER A 121 3.25 -5.45 -1.90
CA SER A 121 1.98 -4.75 -1.82
C SER A 121 1.94 -3.51 -2.71
N GLY A 122 3.00 -2.69 -2.70
CA GLY A 122 3.15 -1.54 -3.60
C GLY A 122 3.04 -1.92 -5.07
N LEU A 123 3.74 -2.98 -5.48
CA LEU A 123 3.66 -3.52 -6.84
C LEU A 123 2.23 -3.98 -7.19
N SER A 124 1.57 -4.69 -6.28
CA SER A 124 0.18 -5.12 -6.48
C SER A 124 -0.78 -3.93 -6.60
N SER A 125 -0.56 -2.84 -5.86
CA SER A 125 -1.33 -1.60 -6.02
C SER A 125 -1.16 -0.96 -7.41
N ILE A 126 0.01 -1.15 -8.04
CA ILE A 126 0.30 -0.65 -9.39
C ILE A 126 -0.31 -1.57 -10.45
N GLU A 127 -0.03 -2.87 -10.40
CA GLU A 127 -0.34 -3.80 -11.49
C GLU A 127 -1.74 -4.42 -11.39
N ASN A 128 -2.16 -4.79 -10.18
CA ASN A 128 -3.42 -5.50 -9.94
C ASN A 128 -4.53 -4.54 -9.51
N TYR A 129 -4.23 -3.55 -8.66
CA TYR A 129 -5.22 -2.55 -8.27
C TYR A 129 -5.25 -1.32 -9.16
N GLU A 130 -4.20 -1.10 -9.96
CA GLU A 130 -4.10 0.02 -10.92
C GLU A 130 -4.52 1.36 -10.30
N CYS A 131 -4.02 1.64 -9.09
CA CYS A 131 -4.23 2.90 -8.38
C CYS A 131 -2.98 3.79 -8.38
N GLY A 132 -1.94 3.43 -9.13
CA GLY A 132 -0.78 4.29 -9.36
C GLY A 132 -1.07 5.42 -10.34
N CYS A 133 -0.41 6.55 -10.16
CA CYS A 133 -0.23 7.57 -11.19
C CYS A 133 1.26 7.78 -11.41
N GLU A 134 1.64 8.33 -12.57
CA GLU A 134 3.04 8.46 -12.98
C GLU A 134 3.97 9.01 -11.87
N PRO A 135 3.66 10.14 -11.19
CA PRO A 135 4.55 10.66 -10.16
C PRO A 135 4.67 9.71 -8.95
N LEU A 136 3.57 9.03 -8.59
CA LEU A 136 3.55 8.11 -7.46
C LEU A 136 4.35 6.83 -7.76
N ILE A 137 4.22 6.29 -8.97
CA ILE A 137 4.97 5.11 -9.44
C ILE A 137 6.48 5.43 -9.51
N GLN A 138 6.84 6.59 -10.05
CA GLN A 138 8.24 7.02 -10.07
C GLN A 138 8.81 7.18 -8.66
N LEU A 139 8.06 7.81 -7.75
CA LEU A 139 8.49 7.97 -6.36
C LEU A 139 8.67 6.62 -5.65
N TYR A 140 7.76 5.67 -5.87
CA TYR A 140 7.88 4.30 -5.37
C TYR A 140 9.16 3.63 -5.88
N ASN A 141 9.45 3.71 -7.19
CA ASN A 141 10.66 3.12 -7.77
C ASN A 141 11.95 3.78 -7.25
N ILE A 142 11.93 5.09 -7.00
CA ILE A 142 13.06 5.80 -6.39
C ILE A 142 13.28 5.33 -4.96
N LEU A 143 12.23 5.23 -4.15
CA LEU A 143 12.34 4.74 -2.77
C LEU A 143 12.94 3.33 -2.70
N LEU A 144 12.58 2.43 -3.61
CA LEU A 144 13.14 1.07 -3.64
C LEU A 144 14.64 1.03 -3.93
N ARG A 145 15.21 2.07 -4.55
CA ARG A 145 16.65 2.19 -4.82
C ARG A 145 17.41 2.92 -3.72
N ALA A 146 16.70 3.55 -2.78
CA ALA A 146 17.33 4.40 -1.78
C ALA A 146 18.14 3.57 -0.75
N PRO A 147 19.28 4.09 -0.27
CA PRO A 147 20.11 3.42 0.73
C PRO A 147 19.32 2.98 1.96
N GLY A 148 19.54 1.74 2.41
CA GLY A 148 18.92 1.21 3.63
C GLY A 148 17.42 0.94 3.57
N VAL A 149 16.73 1.21 2.46
CA VAL A 149 15.29 0.93 2.35
C VAL A 149 15.04 -0.58 2.31
N TYR A 150 14.29 -1.07 3.30
CA TYR A 150 13.80 -2.45 3.36
C TYR A 150 12.66 -2.70 2.37
N GLY A 151 11.81 -1.69 2.17
CA GLY A 151 10.72 -1.72 1.19
C GLY A 151 9.83 -0.49 1.24
N ALA A 152 9.07 -0.27 0.18
CA ALA A 152 8.23 0.91 0.00
C ALA A 152 6.85 0.55 -0.57
N ARG A 153 5.86 1.41 -0.39
CA ARG A 153 4.54 1.29 -1.02
C ARG A 153 3.82 2.63 -1.06
N PHE A 154 2.69 2.69 -1.77
CA PHE A 154 1.78 3.82 -1.66
C PHE A 154 1.13 3.86 -0.28
N SER A 155 0.87 5.07 0.20
CA SER A 155 0.08 5.35 1.40
C SER A 155 -1.28 5.91 1.01
N GLY A 156 -2.36 5.35 1.60
CA GLY A 156 -3.73 5.75 1.32
C GLY A 156 -4.29 5.17 0.01
N ALA A 157 -5.24 5.88 -0.60
CA ALA A 157 -6.04 5.39 -1.73
C ALA A 157 -5.26 5.24 -3.05
N GLY A 158 -4.05 5.79 -3.15
CA GLY A 158 -3.36 6.00 -4.43
C GLY A 158 -3.94 7.17 -5.22
N PHE A 159 -3.69 7.16 -6.53
CA PHE A 159 -4.04 8.17 -7.55
C PHE A 159 -3.38 9.54 -7.35
N ARG A 160 -2.79 9.77 -6.17
CA ARG A 160 -2.11 10.98 -5.69
C ARG A 160 -1.45 10.67 -4.34
N GLY A 161 -0.87 11.68 -3.70
CA GLY A 161 -0.49 11.61 -2.29
C GLY A 161 0.93 11.09 -2.09
N CYS A 162 1.13 10.20 -1.12
CA CYS A 162 2.45 9.84 -0.63
C CYS A 162 2.79 8.37 -0.89
N CYS A 163 4.09 8.10 -0.97
CA CYS A 163 4.66 6.79 -0.72
C CYS A 163 5.20 6.75 0.71
N LEU A 164 5.24 5.56 1.30
CA LEU A 164 5.96 5.30 2.55
C LEU A 164 7.05 4.26 2.30
N ALA A 165 8.12 4.32 3.07
CA ALA A 165 9.17 3.30 3.07
C ALA A 165 9.66 2.99 4.48
N PHE A 166 10.02 1.74 4.72
CA PHE A 166 10.76 1.33 5.91
C PHE A 166 12.24 1.36 5.59
N VAL A 167 13.03 2.04 6.42
CA VAL A 167 14.48 2.21 6.23
C VAL A 167 15.23 1.81 7.48
N ASP A 168 16.47 1.37 7.31
CA ASP A 168 17.46 1.35 8.37
C ASP A 168 17.59 2.74 9.00
N ALA A 169 17.53 2.81 10.32
CA ALA A 169 17.62 4.09 11.03
C ALA A 169 18.94 4.82 10.78
N ASP A 170 20.04 4.10 10.61
CA ASP A 170 21.37 4.68 10.42
C ASP A 170 21.55 5.28 9.02
N LEU A 171 20.74 4.83 8.05
CA LEU A 171 20.76 5.29 6.66
C LEU A 171 19.60 6.22 6.33
N ALA A 172 18.74 6.56 7.30
CA ALA A 172 17.52 7.33 7.06
C ALA A 172 17.80 8.73 6.46
N ALA A 173 18.82 9.43 6.96
CA ALA A 173 19.20 10.75 6.44
C ALA A 173 19.73 10.67 4.99
N GLU A 174 20.57 9.67 4.70
CA GLU A 174 21.09 9.42 3.35
C GLU A 174 19.96 9.07 2.38
N ALA A 175 19.02 8.22 2.81
CA ALA A 175 17.83 7.89 2.03
C ALA A 175 16.96 9.12 1.72
N VAL A 176 16.79 10.04 2.67
CA VAL A 176 16.06 11.30 2.46
C VAL A 176 16.74 12.14 1.37
N SER A 177 18.06 12.35 1.47
CA SER A 177 18.82 13.10 0.46
C SER A 177 18.68 12.47 -0.92
N PHE A 178 18.93 11.15 -1.01
CA PHE A 178 18.83 10.41 -2.26
C PHE A 178 17.44 10.54 -2.91
N VAL A 179 16.37 10.30 -2.15
CA VAL A 179 15.00 10.34 -2.68
C VAL A 179 14.62 11.75 -3.11
N SER A 180 15.05 12.77 -2.36
CA SER A 180 14.76 14.17 -2.67
C SER A 180 15.41 14.61 -3.97
N GLU A 181 16.70 14.30 -4.15
CA GLU A 181 17.45 14.63 -5.36
C GLU A 181 16.89 13.90 -6.59
N GLU A 182 16.76 12.57 -6.52
CA GLU A 182 16.28 11.75 -7.63
C GLU A 182 14.86 12.12 -8.05
N TYR A 183 13.97 12.40 -7.08
CA TYR A 183 12.60 12.79 -7.41
C TYR A 183 12.50 14.22 -7.93
N GLN A 184 13.35 15.14 -7.45
CA GLN A 184 13.42 16.48 -8.03
C GLN A 184 13.82 16.43 -9.51
N MET A 185 14.74 15.55 -9.89
CA MET A 185 15.10 15.33 -11.29
C MET A 185 13.97 14.68 -12.09
N ALA A 186 13.26 13.70 -11.51
CA ALA A 186 12.17 13.00 -12.19
C ALA A 186 10.90 13.86 -12.38
N GLN A 187 10.59 14.72 -11.40
CA GLN A 187 9.33 15.49 -11.33
C GLN A 187 9.55 16.98 -10.97
N PRO A 188 10.40 17.73 -11.70
CA PRO A 188 10.81 19.09 -11.33
C PRO A 188 9.66 20.09 -11.23
N LYS A 189 8.59 19.88 -12.01
CA LYS A 189 7.39 20.74 -11.98
C LYS A 189 6.54 20.53 -10.73
N LEU A 190 6.47 19.31 -10.21
CA LEU A 190 5.68 19.01 -9.01
C LEU A 190 6.46 19.42 -7.76
N THR A 191 7.77 19.17 -7.73
CA THR A 191 8.62 19.52 -6.59
C THR A 191 8.75 21.04 -6.42
N SER A 192 8.79 21.83 -7.50
CA SER A 192 8.84 23.30 -7.41
C SER A 192 7.59 23.95 -6.79
N GLN A 193 6.48 23.21 -6.68
CA GLN A 193 5.22 23.68 -6.09
C GLN A 193 5.08 23.29 -4.60
N VAL A 194 6.07 22.61 -4.05
CA VAL A 194 6.09 22.09 -2.68
C VAL A 194 7.30 22.69 -1.97
N ASN A 195 7.20 22.88 -0.65
CA ASN A 195 8.36 23.28 0.13
C ASN A 195 9.44 22.16 0.05
N PRO A 196 10.68 22.47 -0.38
CA PRO A 196 11.77 21.49 -0.50
C PRO A 196 11.97 20.65 0.76
N ASP A 197 11.84 21.26 1.95
CA ASP A 197 12.05 20.59 3.24
C ASP A 197 10.90 19.66 3.66
N SER A 198 9.82 19.61 2.87
CA SER A 198 8.60 18.85 3.18
C SER A 198 8.35 17.68 2.22
N PHE A 199 9.26 17.44 1.28
CA PHE A 199 9.07 16.45 0.23
C PHE A 199 9.23 15.01 0.76
N VAL A 200 10.25 14.78 1.58
CA VAL A 200 10.49 13.51 2.28
C VAL A 200 10.69 13.79 3.76
N LEU A 201 9.90 13.13 4.60
CA LEU A 201 9.95 13.27 6.04
C LEU A 201 10.32 11.95 6.69
N ILE A 202 11.14 12.01 7.74
CA ILE A 202 11.33 10.90 8.66
C ILE A 202 10.22 10.97 9.70
N CYS A 203 9.45 9.89 9.83
CA CYS A 203 8.32 9.79 10.73
C CYS A 203 8.50 8.65 11.73
N GLU A 204 7.87 8.83 12.88
CA GLU A 204 7.72 7.80 13.92
C GLU A 204 6.23 7.56 14.19
N ALA A 205 5.92 6.42 14.82
CA ALA A 205 4.56 6.16 15.26
C ALA A 205 4.19 7.12 16.39
N GLY A 206 3.10 7.88 16.22
CA GLY A 206 2.57 8.79 17.23
C GLY A 206 1.37 8.21 18.00
N ASP A 207 0.94 8.93 19.03
CA ASP A 207 -0.28 8.61 19.79
C ASP A 207 -1.56 8.89 18.98
N GLY A 208 -2.65 8.26 19.39
CA GLY A 208 -3.99 8.56 18.90
C GLY A 208 -4.59 9.84 19.48
N ALA A 209 -5.80 10.18 19.04
CA ALA A 209 -6.54 11.34 19.53
C ALA A 209 -6.79 11.25 21.06
N ARG A 210 -6.56 12.35 21.77
CA ARG A 210 -6.79 12.50 23.21
C ARG A 210 -7.35 13.89 23.52
N VAL A 211 -8.14 13.99 24.59
CA VAL A 211 -8.51 15.28 25.18
C VAL A 211 -7.32 15.76 26.01
N ILE A 212 -6.94 17.03 25.82
CA ILE A 212 -5.86 17.71 26.57
C ILE A 212 -6.50 18.60 27.62
#